data_AF-A0A5A8A1T0-F1
#
_entry.id   AF-A0A5A8A1T0-F1
#
_cell.length_a   1.000
_cell.length_b   1.000
_cell.length_c   1.000
_cell.angle_alpha   90.00
_cell.angle_beta   90.00
_cell.angle_gamma   90.00
#
_symmetry.space_group_name_H-M   'P 1'
#
loop_
_entity.id
_entity.type
_entity.pdbx_description
1 polymer ?
#
loop_
_entity_poly.entity_id
_entity_poly.type
_entity_poly.pdbx_seq_one_letter_code
_entity_poly.pdbx_strand_id
1 'polypeptide(L)' 'MIEPNQTAFILKVTRPDEAELSGQLVIFYAAITSSEEEALAIVRRAVKADAAVEPTGVRLSQQTASALVLEAGLARAL' A
#
# COMPACT_ATOMS: atom_id res chain seq x y z
N MET A 1 14.43 -8.39 4.63
CA MET A 1 15.50 -7.89 3.73
C MET A 1 14.85 -7.65 2.38
N ILE A 2 15.01 -6.46 1.79
CA ILE A 2 14.46 -6.13 0.47
C ILE A 2 15.39 -6.71 -0.59
N GLU A 3 14.88 -7.59 -1.45
CA GLU A 3 15.70 -8.17 -2.53
C GLU A 3 16.05 -7.09 -3.58
N PRO A 4 17.16 -7.25 -4.36
CA PRO A 4 17.62 -6.22 -5.31
C PRO A 4 16.60 -5.82 -6.39
N ASN A 5 15.65 -6.70 -6.71
CA ASN A 5 14.58 -6.49 -7.68
C ASN A 5 13.27 -6.01 -7.05
N GLN A 6 13.21 -5.87 -5.72
CA GLN A 6 12.03 -5.42 -5.01
C GLN A 6 12.07 -3.92 -4.75
N THR A 7 10.90 -3.29 -4.81
CA THR A 7 10.72 -1.89 -4.43
C THR A 7 9.44 -1.75 -3.62
N ALA A 8 9.33 -0.68 -2.84
CA ALA A 8 8.12 -0.40 -2.09
C ALA A 8 7.20 0.49 -2.94
N PHE A 9 6.06 -0.05 -3.35
CA PHE A 9 5.03 0.67 -4.08
C PHE A 9 4.07 1.35 -3.10
N ILE A 10 3.69 2.60 -3.41
CA ILE A 10 2.67 3.32 -2.66
C ILE A 10 1.33 3.19 -3.38
N LEU A 11 0.33 2.71 -2.65
CA LEU A 11 -1.03 2.54 -3.13
C LEU A 11 -1.98 3.43 -2.33
N LYS A 12 -2.90 4.08 -3.03
CA LYS A 12 -3.97 4.86 -2.41
C LYS A 12 -5.14 3.93 -2.15
N VAL A 13 -5.64 3.96 -0.93
CA VAL A 13 -6.84 3.22 -0.51
C VAL A 13 -7.90 4.22 -0.12
N THR A 14 -9.02 4.21 -0.83
CA THR A 14 -10.19 5.05 -0.54
C THR A 14 -11.32 4.16 -0.06
N ARG A 15 -11.91 4.44 1.10
CA ARG A 15 -13.05 3.68 1.63
C ARG A 15 -14.08 4.60 2.28
N PRO A 16 -15.34 4.15 2.44
CA PRO A 16 -16.32 4.88 3.25
C PRO A 16 -15.78 5.13 4.66
N ASP A 17 -15.97 6.36 5.15
CA ASP A 17 -15.71 6.66 6.56
C ASP A 17 -16.93 6.23 7.38
N GLU A 18 -16.77 5.22 8.23
CA GLU A 18 -17.86 4.73 9.09
C GLU A 18 -18.24 5.76 10.17
N ALA A 19 -17.38 6.75 10.45
CA ALA A 19 -17.66 7.83 11.40
C ALA A 19 -18.47 8.99 10.79
N GLU A 20 -18.48 9.14 9.46
CA GLU A 20 -19.20 10.21 8.77
C GLU A 20 -20.18 9.67 7.72
N LEU A 21 -21.45 10.07 7.80
CA LEU A 21 -22.55 9.62 6.94
C LEU A 21 -22.30 9.76 5.42
N SER A 22 -21.33 10.58 5.00
CA SER A 22 -20.96 10.78 3.59
C SER A 22 -19.45 10.94 3.36
N GLY A 23 -18.62 10.61 4.36
CA GLY A 23 -17.17 10.79 4.28
C GLY A 23 -16.47 9.69 3.47
N GLN A 24 -15.38 10.06 2.79
CA GLN A 24 -14.42 9.08 2.26
C GLN A 24 -13.10 9.24 3.00
N LEU A 25 -12.60 8.13 3.54
CA LEU A 25 -11.28 8.06 4.14
C LEU A 25 -10.26 7.65 3.08
N VAL A 26 -9.20 8.44 2.94
CA VAL A 26 -8.05 8.11 2.09
C VAL A 26 -6.88 7.72 2.99
N ILE A 27 -6.35 6.51 2.79
CA ILE A 27 -5.16 5.99 3.47
C ILE A 27 -4.15 5.59 2.40
N PHE A 28 -2.86 5.81 2.66
CA PHE A 28 -1.79 5.28 1.80
C PHE A 28 -1.21 4.00 2.39
N TYR A 29 -0.96 3.03 1.53
CA TYR A 29 -0.32 1.77 1.89
C TYR A 29 1.00 1.63 1.14
N ALA A 30 1.99 1.07 1.80
CA ALA A 30 3.23 0.62 1.19
C ALA A 30 3.27 -0.91 1.15
N ALA A 31 3.73 -1.47 0.03
CA ALA A 31 4.01 -2.91 -0.10
C ALA A 31 5.33 -3.12 -0.85
N ILE A 32 6.20 -3.99 -0.32
CA ILE A 32 7.46 -4.35 -0.96
C ILE A 32 7.23 -5.58 -1.85
N THR A 33 7.37 -5.39 -3.16
CA THR A 33 7.10 -6.40 -4.19
C THR A 33 8.00 -6.22 -5.41
N SER A 34 7.92 -7.16 -6.35
CA SER A 34 8.64 -7.07 -7.63
C SER A 34 7.89 -6.29 -8.70
N SER A 35 6.58 -6.10 -8.54
CA SER A 35 5.71 -5.37 -9.47
C SER A 35 4.57 -4.62 -8.77
N GLU A 36 4.02 -3.61 -9.44
CA GLU A 36 2.88 -2.84 -8.95
C GLU A 36 1.59 -3.69 -8.90
N GLU A 37 1.44 -4.66 -9.80
CA GLU A 37 0.32 -5.61 -9.79
C GLU A 37 0.34 -6.51 -8.55
N GLU A 38 1.51 -7.01 -8.15
CA GLU A 38 1.66 -7.76 -6.90
C GLU A 38 1.33 -6.90 -5.68
N ALA A 39 1.78 -5.64 -5.67
CA ALA A 39 1.46 -4.72 -4.58
C ALA A 39 -0.05 -4.49 -4.47
N LEU A 40 -0.73 -4.29 -5.61
CA LEU A 40 -2.18 -4.13 -5.66
C LEU A 40 -2.90 -5.37 -5.12
N ALA A 41 -2.46 -6.56 -5.49
CA ALA A 41 -3.03 -7.80 -4.99
C ALA A 41 -2.86 -7.95 -3.46
N ILE A 42 -1.68 -7.60 -2.93
CA ILE A 42 -1.39 -7.67 -1.49
C ILE A 42 -2.24 -6.66 -0.72
N VAL A 43 -2.28 -5.40 -1.15
CA VAL A 43 -3.07 -4.36 -0.46
C VAL A 43 -4.56 -4.66 -0.52
N ARG A 44 -5.09 -5.11 -1.67
CA ARG A 44 -6.51 -5.52 -1.79
C ARG A 44 -6.90 -6.64 -0.83
N ARG A 45 -5.99 -7.58 -0.54
CA ARG A 45 -6.23 -8.64 0.45
C ARG A 45 -6.18 -8.14 1.89
N ALA A 46 -5.46 -7.05 2.15
CA ALA A 46 -5.27 -6.50 3.49
C ALA A 46 -6.37 -5.50 3.91
N VAL A 47 -7.09 -4.92 2.96
CA VAL A 47 -8.12 -3.89 3.21
C VAL A 47 -9.54 -4.47 3.16
N LYS A 48 -10.53 -3.70 3.65
CA LYS A 48 -11.95 -4.06 3.55
C LYS A 48 -12.37 -4.15 2.07
N ALA A 49 -13.33 -5.03 1.76
CA ALA A 49 -13.75 -5.35 0.39
C ALA A 49 -14.40 -4.16 -0.37
N ASP A 50 -14.91 -3.17 0.37
CA ASP A 50 -15.50 -1.93 -0.16
C ASP A 50 -14.46 -0.83 -0.41
N ALA A 51 -13.18 -1.07 -0.11
CA ALA A 51 -12.11 -0.11 -0.35
C ALA A 51 -11.64 -0.16 -1.81
N ALA A 52 -11.59 1.02 -2.46
CA ALA A 52 -10.95 1.20 -3.75
C ALA A 52 -9.43 1.31 -3.55
N VAL A 53 -8.67 0.49 -4.27
CA VAL A 53 -7.20 0.48 -4.23
C VAL A 53 -6.65 0.88 -5.60
N GLU A 54 -5.89 1.96 -5.64
CA GLU A 54 -5.35 2.58 -6.85
C GLU A 54 -3.83 2.73 -6.76
N PRO A 55 -3.09 2.50 -7.86
CA PRO A 55 -1.68 2.83 -7.91
C PRO A 55 -1.49 4.35 -7.88
N THR A 56 -0.48 4.80 -7.15
CA THR A 56 -0.09 6.23 -7.16
C THR A 56 1.00 6.54 -8.18
N GLY A 57 1.66 5.49 -8.72
CA GLY A 57 2.89 5.61 -9.51
C GLY A 57 4.13 5.97 -8.66
N VAL A 58 3.96 6.21 -7.36
CA VAL A 58 5.04 6.55 -6.44
C VAL A 58 5.69 5.28 -5.89
N ARG A 59 7.02 5.29 -5.88
CA ARG A 59 7.86 4.23 -5.30
C ARG A 59 8.73 4.85 -4.21
N LEU A 60 8.92 4.15 -3.11
CA LEU A 60 9.90 4.57 -2.11
C LEU A 60 11.29 4.12 -2.51
N SER A 61 12.28 4.93 -2.15
CA SER A 61 13.67 4.48 -2.16
C SER A 61 13.85 3.33 -1.16
N GLN A 62 14.85 2.47 -1.42
CA GLN A 62 15.18 1.37 -0.52
C GLN A 62 15.56 1.88 0.89
N GLN A 63 16.16 3.07 0.99
CA GLN A 63 16.49 3.70 2.26
C GLN A 63 15.23 4.05 3.05
N THR A 64 14.25 4.72 2.42
CA THR A 64 12.99 5.08 3.08
C THR A 64 12.17 3.84 3.43
N ALA A 65 12.10 2.85 2.55
CA ALA A 65 11.42 1.59 2.82
C ALA A 65 12.01 0.85 4.03
N SER A 66 13.34 0.86 4.17
CA SER A 66 14.04 0.27 5.32
C SER A 66 13.78 1.04 6.61
N ALA A 67 13.74 2.38 6.56
CA ALA A 67 13.43 3.23 7.71
C ALA A 67 12.00 3.03 8.24
N LEU A 68 11.07 2.64 7.36
CA LEU A 68 9.68 2.32 7.71
C LEU A 68 9.49 0.87 8.18
N VAL A 69 10.57 0.08 8.28
CA VAL A 69 10.55 -1.33 8.71
C VAL A 69 9.52 -2.16 7.93
N LEU A 70 9.45 -1.91 6.62
CA LEU A 70 8.52 -2.63 5.74
C LEU A 70 9.00 -4.07 5.52
N GLU A 71 8.07 -5.01 5.50
CA GLU A 71 8.31 -6.42 5.21
C GLU A 71 7.83 -6.79 3.80
N ALA A 72 8.60 -7.63 3.10
CA ALA A 72 8.24 -8.12 1.78
C ALA A 72 6.97 -8.96 1.83
N GLY A 73 6.07 -8.75 0.87
CA GLY A 73 4.80 -9.50 0.81
C GLY A 73 3.70 -9.01 1.77
N LEU A 74 3.97 -8.01 2.61
CA LEU A 74 2.98 -7.42 3.52
C LEU A 74 2.60 -5.99 3.11
N ALA A 75 1.33 -5.65 3.35
CA ALA A 75 0.81 -4.29 3.21
C ALA A 75 0.94 -3.54 4.54
N ARG A 76 1.44 -2.30 4.49
CA ARG A 76 1.55 -1.41 5.66
C ARG A 76 0.86 -0.08 5.40
N ALA A 77 -0.10 0.29 6.24
CA ALA A 77 -0.66 1.65 6.23
C ALA A 77 0.39 2.66 6.70
N LEU A 78 0.41 3.84 6.05
CA LEU A 78 1.29 4.97 6.34
C LEU A 78 0.56 6.08 7.11
#